data_AF-K2NS78-F1
#
_entry.id   AF-K2NS78-F1
#
_cell.length_a   1.000
_cell.length_b   1.000
_cell.length_c   1.000
_cell.angle_alpha   90.00
_cell.angle_beta   90.00
_cell.angle_gamma   90.00
#
_symmetry.space_group_name_H-M   'P 1'
#
loop_
_entity.id
_entity.type
_entity.pdbx_description
1 polymer ?
#
loop_
_entity_poly.entity_id
_entity_poly.type
_entity_poly.pdbx_seq_one_letter_code
_entity_poly.pdbx_strand_id
1 'polypeptide(L)'
;MGFQVTKSLHPNAPQNVTGVINSDGSIKLDWGSVDEAQSYLTHYSEANHADPKDAKFMGYSETNSWTLQAANVPVLETGDEIYLYVQAYKEKGEGADDVEKAAYLHDGEFTGSAWSAVVTLTKE
;
A
#
# COMPACT_ATOMS: atom_id res chain seq x y z
N MET A 1 12.02 -13.39 -32.86
CA MET A 1 10.98 -12.99 -31.89
C MET A 1 11.45 -11.74 -31.19
N GLY A 2 11.04 -10.57 -31.67
CA GLY A 2 11.40 -9.29 -31.04
C GLY A 2 10.41 -9.02 -29.92
N PHE A 3 10.78 -9.35 -28.68
CA PHE A 3 10.08 -8.78 -27.53
C PHE A 3 10.47 -7.30 -27.49
N GLN A 4 9.61 -6.44 -28.04
CA GLN A 4 9.58 -5.05 -27.62
C GLN A 4 9.20 -5.10 -26.15
N VAL A 5 10.19 -5.06 -25.25
CA VAL A 5 9.97 -4.57 -23.90
C VAL A 5 9.56 -3.12 -24.07
N THR A 6 8.26 -2.89 -24.19
CA THR A 6 7.69 -1.59 -23.86
C THR A 6 8.17 -1.34 -22.45
N LYS A 7 9.22 -0.52 -22.31
CA LYS A 7 9.73 -0.10 -21.00
C LYS A 7 8.52 0.49 -20.28
N SER A 8 7.96 -0.28 -19.35
CA SER A 8 6.72 0.10 -18.68
C SER A 8 7.03 1.38 -17.91
N LEU A 9 6.26 2.44 -18.15
CA LEU A 9 6.45 3.72 -17.49
C LEU A 9 6.29 3.59 -15.97
N HIS A 10 5.50 2.62 -15.53
CA HIS A 10 5.25 2.25 -14.15
C HIS A 10 5.70 0.80 -13.88
N PRO A 11 6.01 0.44 -12.63
CA PRO A 11 6.36 -0.94 -12.28
C PRO A 11 5.10 -1.83 -12.33
N ASN A 12 5.29 -3.14 -12.18
CA ASN A 12 4.17 -4.08 -12.09
C ASN A 12 3.45 -3.94 -10.74
N ALA A 13 2.16 -4.29 -10.69
CA ALA A 13 1.42 -4.30 -9.43
C ALA A 13 2.00 -5.32 -8.45
N PRO A 14 2.14 -4.99 -7.16
CA PRO A 14 2.55 -5.94 -6.13
C PRO A 14 1.68 -7.19 -6.15
N GLN A 15 2.34 -8.35 -6.15
CA GLN A 15 1.69 -9.67 -6.14
C GLN A 15 1.89 -10.32 -4.78
N ASN A 16 1.03 -11.30 -4.46
CA ASN A 16 1.08 -12.03 -3.18
C ASN A 16 1.04 -11.09 -1.97
N VAL A 17 0.21 -10.05 -2.04
CA VAL A 17 0.04 -9.13 -0.91
C VAL A 17 -0.77 -9.85 0.15
N THR A 18 -0.22 -9.87 1.35
CA THR A 18 -0.79 -10.49 2.54
C THR A 18 -0.74 -9.49 3.67
N GLY A 19 -1.70 -9.55 4.57
CA GLY A 19 -1.72 -8.72 5.76
C GLY A 19 -2.22 -9.48 6.97
N VAL A 20 -1.84 -8.98 8.14
CA VAL A 20 -2.29 -9.51 9.43
C VAL A 20 -2.53 -8.35 10.39
N ILE A 21 -3.59 -8.47 11.21
CA ILE A 21 -3.79 -7.62 12.39
C ILE A 21 -3.09 -8.34 13.54
N ASN A 22 -2.04 -7.74 14.08
CA ASN A 22 -1.32 -8.26 15.23
C ASN A 22 -2.17 -8.15 16.50
N SER A 23 -1.80 -8.92 17.53
CA SER A 23 -2.51 -8.90 18.82
C SER A 23 -2.47 -7.54 19.53
N ASP A 24 -1.49 -6.68 19.21
CA ASP A 24 -1.43 -5.31 19.75
C ASP A 24 -2.37 -4.34 19.02
N GLY A 25 -2.95 -4.76 17.90
CA GLY A 25 -3.79 -3.96 17.02
C GLY A 25 -3.05 -3.37 15.82
N SER A 26 -1.71 -3.48 15.74
CA SER A 26 -0.95 -3.05 14.56
C SER A 26 -1.27 -3.89 13.33
N ILE A 27 -1.21 -3.29 12.15
CA ILE A 27 -1.42 -3.98 10.88
C ILE A 27 -0.08 -4.15 10.21
N LYS A 28 0.30 -5.38 9.88
CA LYS A 28 1.48 -5.67 9.07
C LYS A 28 1.04 -6.19 7.71
N LEU A 29 1.65 -5.64 6.66
CA LEU A 29 1.49 -6.07 5.28
C LEU A 29 2.85 -6.53 4.73
N ASP A 30 2.82 -7.59 3.94
CA ASP A 30 3.97 -8.16 3.25
C ASP A 30 3.55 -8.53 1.82
N TRP A 31 4.42 -8.27 0.85
CA TRP A 31 4.16 -8.56 -0.58
C TRP A 31 5.41 -9.05 -1.29
N GLY A 32 5.22 -9.59 -2.50
CA GLY A 32 6.33 -10.00 -3.36
C GLY A 32 7.13 -8.79 -3.87
N SER A 33 8.44 -8.98 -4.04
CA SER A 33 9.31 -7.98 -4.65
C SER A 33 8.87 -7.64 -6.08
N VAL A 34 8.78 -6.35 -6.37
CA VAL A 34 8.39 -5.83 -7.67
C VAL A 34 9.64 -5.33 -8.38
N ASP A 35 9.89 -5.86 -9.58
CA ASP A 35 11.00 -5.42 -10.42
C ASP A 35 10.87 -3.93 -10.77
N GLU A 36 11.99 -3.21 -10.74
CA GLU A 36 12.08 -1.75 -10.93
C GLU A 36 11.40 -0.88 -9.85
N ALA A 37 10.76 -1.46 -8.82
CA ALA A 37 10.16 -0.68 -7.74
C ALA A 37 11.21 -0.23 -6.71
N GLN A 38 11.24 1.08 -6.43
CA GLN A 38 12.08 1.68 -5.40
C GLN A 38 11.32 1.95 -4.10
N SER A 39 10.00 2.13 -4.18
CA SER A 39 9.15 2.34 -3.02
C SER A 39 7.74 1.81 -3.26
N TYR A 40 6.95 1.78 -2.21
CA TYR A 40 5.60 1.27 -2.19
C TYR A 40 4.71 2.19 -1.37
N LEU A 41 3.49 2.43 -1.86
CA LEU A 41 2.45 3.12 -1.14
C LEU A 41 1.34 2.17 -0.76
N THR A 42 0.99 2.18 0.52
CA THR A 42 -0.14 1.43 1.05
C THR A 42 -1.33 2.37 1.17
N HIS A 43 -2.44 2.08 0.50
CA HIS A 43 -3.70 2.80 0.65
C HIS A 43 -4.66 2.00 1.51
N TYR A 44 -5.28 2.65 2.48
CA TYR A 44 -6.30 2.03 3.33
C TYR A 44 -7.36 3.04 3.75
N SER A 45 -8.53 2.53 4.07
CA SER A 45 -9.72 3.28 4.47
C SER A 45 -10.07 2.99 5.95
N GLU A 46 -11.16 3.58 6.43
CA GLU A 46 -11.72 3.26 7.73
C GLU A 46 -12.41 1.88 7.73
N ALA A 47 -12.84 1.42 8.91
CA ALA A 47 -13.59 0.19 9.09
C ALA A 47 -14.79 0.08 8.14
N ASN A 48 -14.96 -1.07 7.47
CA ASN A 48 -16.05 -1.39 6.54
C ASN A 48 -16.13 -0.52 5.28
N HIS A 49 -15.09 0.22 4.95
CA HIS A 49 -15.02 0.97 3.69
C HIS A 49 -14.32 0.16 2.60
N ALA A 50 -15.10 -0.66 1.91
CA ALA A 50 -14.60 -1.45 0.77
C ALA A 50 -14.26 -0.59 -0.45
N ASP A 51 -14.89 0.59 -0.56
CA ASP A 51 -14.68 1.51 -1.67
C ASP A 51 -13.27 2.10 -1.59
N PRO A 52 -12.42 1.88 -2.59
CA PRO A 52 -11.05 2.35 -2.54
C PRO A 52 -10.93 3.86 -2.78
N LYS A 53 -12.03 4.53 -3.16
CA LYS A 53 -12.13 5.99 -3.16
C LYS A 53 -12.13 6.56 -1.73
N ASP A 54 -12.50 5.75 -0.74
CA ASP A 54 -12.44 6.09 0.68
C ASP A 54 -11.07 5.81 1.30
N ALA A 55 -10.14 5.22 0.53
CA ALA A 55 -8.77 4.94 0.99
C ALA A 55 -7.92 6.23 1.05
N LYS A 56 -8.33 7.11 1.97
CA LYS A 56 -7.73 8.42 2.23
C LYS A 56 -6.42 8.34 3.00
N PHE A 57 -6.17 7.22 3.68
CA PHE A 57 -4.92 7.04 4.42
C PHE A 57 -3.89 6.37 3.54
N MET A 58 -2.66 6.86 3.68
CA MET A 58 -1.53 6.40 2.89
C MET A 58 -0.36 6.07 3.82
N GLY A 59 0.27 4.92 3.56
CA GLY A 59 1.53 4.51 4.14
C GLY A 59 2.63 4.51 3.09
N TYR A 60 3.86 4.76 3.50
CA TYR A 60 5.04 4.67 2.65
C TYR A 60 5.97 3.56 3.14
N SER A 61 6.57 2.82 2.21
CA SER A 61 7.63 1.86 2.51
C SER A 61 8.63 1.77 1.36
N GLU A 62 9.91 1.65 1.69
CA GLU A 62 10.98 1.34 0.70
C GLU A 62 11.24 -0.17 0.60
N THR A 63 10.54 -0.96 1.41
CA THR A 63 10.70 -2.41 1.49
C THR A 63 9.40 -3.12 1.11
N ASN A 64 9.49 -4.42 0.91
CA ASN A 64 8.36 -5.28 0.58
C ASN A 64 7.41 -5.60 1.76
N SER A 65 7.52 -4.81 2.82
CA SER A 65 6.70 -4.90 3.99
C SER A 65 6.42 -3.50 4.51
N TRP A 66 5.24 -3.34 5.11
CA TRP A 66 4.84 -2.11 5.77
C TRP A 66 4.07 -2.44 7.03
N THR A 67 4.26 -1.64 8.08
CA THR A 67 3.61 -1.86 9.37
C THR A 67 2.96 -0.56 9.82
N LEU A 68 1.64 -0.60 10.00
CA LEU A 68 0.86 0.44 10.62
C LEU A 68 0.81 0.19 12.13
N GLN A 69 1.32 1.13 12.91
CA GLN A 69 1.21 1.05 14.37
C GLN A 69 -0.25 1.10 14.81
N ALA A 70 -0.62 0.35 15.85
CA ALA A 70 -1.98 0.30 16.39
C ALA A 70 -2.58 1.68 16.69
N ALA A 71 -1.76 2.65 17.11
CA ALA A 71 -2.18 4.03 17.38
C ALA A 71 -2.65 4.80 16.12
N ASN A 72 -2.21 4.37 14.94
CA ASN A 72 -2.59 4.95 13.64
C ASN A 72 -3.61 4.09 12.89
N VAL A 73 -3.91 2.88 13.39
CA VAL A 73 -4.96 2.03 12.83
C VAL A 73 -6.31 2.70 13.17
N PRO A 74 -7.22 2.85 12.20
CA PRO A 74 -8.55 3.36 12.48
C PRO A 74 -9.26 2.49 13.52
N VAL A 75 -10.25 3.05 14.21
CA VAL A 75 -11.00 2.29 15.21
C VAL A 75 -11.76 1.17 14.50
N LEU A 76 -11.38 -0.09 14.77
CA LEU A 76 -12.04 -1.29 14.26
C LEU A 76 -12.76 -1.98 15.43
N GLU A 77 -14.07 -2.21 15.31
CA GLU A 77 -14.85 -3.08 16.19
C GLU A 77 -14.71 -4.55 15.78
N THR A 78 -14.95 -5.49 16.70
CA THR A 78 -14.96 -6.92 16.37
C THR A 78 -16.01 -7.21 15.30
N GLY A 79 -15.58 -7.81 14.19
CA GLY A 79 -16.37 -8.08 13.00
C GLY A 79 -16.13 -7.08 11.87
N ASP A 80 -15.45 -5.96 12.13
CA ASP A 80 -15.17 -4.96 11.10
C ASP A 80 -14.07 -5.42 10.14
N GLU A 81 -14.21 -5.03 8.89
CA GLU A 81 -13.23 -5.32 7.84
C GLU A 81 -12.48 -4.06 7.43
N ILE A 82 -11.16 -4.14 7.31
CA ILE A 82 -10.34 -3.09 6.71
C ILE A 82 -9.77 -3.57 5.38
N TYR A 83 -9.80 -2.69 4.39
CA TYR A 83 -9.39 -2.97 3.02
C TYR A 83 -8.10 -2.20 2.72
N LEU A 84 -7.03 -2.93 2.42
CA LEU A 84 -5.72 -2.35 2.13
C LEU A 84 -5.28 -2.70 0.71
N TYR A 85 -4.64 -1.73 0.06
CA TYR A 85 -4.14 -1.82 -1.31
C TYR A 85 -2.69 -1.36 -1.33
N VAL A 86 -1.85 -2.00 -2.14
CA VAL A 86 -0.44 -1.62 -2.29
C VAL A 86 -0.17 -1.22 -3.72
N GLN A 87 0.50 -0.09 -3.92
CA GLN A 87 1.06 0.34 -5.18
C GLN A 87 2.58 0.33 -5.10
N ALA A 88 3.23 -0.03 -6.19
CA ALA A 88 4.68 0.09 -6.35
C ALA A 88 5.01 1.35 -7.16
N TYR A 89 6.12 2.00 -6.82
CA TYR A 89 6.63 3.19 -7.49
C TYR A 89 8.09 2.99 -7.86
N LYS A 90 8.48 3.50 -9.04
CA LYS A 90 9.88 3.46 -9.51
C LYS A 90 10.76 4.50 -8.84
N GLU A 91 10.16 5.47 -8.16
CA GLU A 91 10.83 6.57 -7.49
C GLU A 91 10.61 6.46 -5.98
N LYS A 92 11.44 7.16 -5.20
CA LYS A 92 11.26 7.29 -3.75
C LYS A 92 10.47 8.54 -3.43
N GLY A 93 9.70 8.48 -2.34
CA GLY A 93 8.97 9.65 -1.86
C GLY A 93 9.92 10.63 -1.19
N GLU A 94 9.68 11.93 -1.39
CA GLU A 94 10.42 13.01 -0.76
C GLU A 94 9.56 13.65 0.33
N GLY A 95 10.12 13.81 1.53
CA GLY A 95 9.39 14.29 2.71
C GLY A 95 10.16 14.02 4.00
N ALA A 96 9.83 14.76 5.07
CA ALA A 96 10.40 14.54 6.40
C ALA A 96 9.82 13.27 7.04
N ASP A 97 8.54 13.00 6.78
CA ASP A 97 7.80 11.84 7.30
C ASP A 97 7.21 10.96 6.19
N ASP A 98 6.83 9.73 6.56
CA ASP A 98 6.25 8.74 5.62
C ASP A 98 4.97 9.25 4.93
N VAL A 99 4.18 10.07 5.62
CA VAL A 99 2.95 10.67 5.06
C VAL A 99 3.29 11.68 3.95
N GLU A 100 4.32 12.51 4.16
CA GLU A 100 4.76 13.48 3.15
C GLU A 100 5.35 12.77 1.94
N LYS A 101 6.16 11.72 2.16
CA LYS A 101 6.70 10.88 1.09
C LYS A 101 5.59 10.20 0.29
N ALA A 102 4.56 9.70 0.96
CA ALA A 102 3.39 9.12 0.31
C ALA A 102 2.61 10.15 -0.50
N ALA A 103 2.35 11.33 0.08
CA ALA A 103 1.68 12.43 -0.60
C ALA A 103 2.48 12.92 -1.81
N TYR A 104 3.81 13.00 -1.71
CA TYR A 104 4.69 13.41 -2.81
C TYR A 104 4.57 12.48 -4.03
N LEU A 105 4.53 11.17 -3.81
CA LEU A 105 4.35 10.19 -4.88
C LEU A 105 2.90 10.13 -5.40
N HIS A 106 1.92 10.43 -4.55
CA HIS A 106 0.49 10.40 -4.91
C HIS A 106 0.03 11.66 -5.66
N ASP A 107 0.47 12.84 -5.21
CA ASP A 107 0.11 14.16 -5.75
C ASP A 107 1.10 14.65 -6.82
N GLY A 108 2.32 14.13 -6.81
CA GLY A 108 3.33 14.43 -7.81
C GLY A 108 3.04 13.83 -9.18
N GLU A 109 3.92 14.11 -10.15
CA GLU A 109 3.81 13.61 -11.53
C GLU A 109 4.16 12.10 -11.67
N PHE A 110 4.25 11.37 -10.56
CA PHE A 110 4.65 9.98 -10.52
C PHE A 110 3.46 9.05 -10.78
N THR A 111 3.59 8.20 -11.79
CA THR A 111 2.59 7.16 -12.05
C THR A 111 3.00 5.87 -11.34
N GLY A 112 2.28 5.54 -10.26
CA GLY A 112 2.39 4.25 -9.59
C GLY A 112 1.96 3.08 -10.47
N SER A 113 2.28 1.86 -10.03
CA SER A 113 1.73 0.64 -10.64
C SER A 113 0.21 0.60 -10.50
N ALA A 114 -0.43 -0.34 -11.20
CA ALA A 114 -1.80 -0.72 -10.82
C ALA A 114 -1.84 -1.18 -9.35
N TRP A 115 -3.01 -1.05 -8.72
CA TRP A 115 -3.22 -1.49 -7.35
C TRP A 115 -3.06 -3.00 -7.24
N SER A 116 -2.52 -3.45 -6.10
CA SER A 116 -2.46 -4.86 -5.78
C SER A 116 -3.85 -5.48 -5.61
N ALA A 117 -3.87 -6.81 -5.47
CA ALA A 117 -5.03 -7.48 -4.89
C ALA A 117 -5.40 -6.82 -3.54
N VAL A 118 -6.70 -6.65 -3.31
CA VAL A 118 -7.21 -6.11 -2.06
C VAL A 118 -6.89 -7.07 -0.92
N VAL A 119 -6.35 -6.51 0.16
CA VAL A 119 -6.13 -7.24 1.41
C VAL A 119 -7.26 -6.88 2.34
N THR A 120 -8.16 -7.83 2.56
CA THR A 120 -9.25 -7.70 3.55
C THR A 120 -8.79 -8.31 4.85
N LEU A 121 -8.76 -7.51 5.92
CA LEU A 121 -8.47 -7.97 7.28
C LEU A 121 -9.69 -7.75 8.14
N THR A 122 -10.21 -8.80 8.74
CA THR A 122 -11.33 -8.72 9.68
C THR A 122 -10.78 -8.66 11.10
N LYS A 123 -11.28 -7.72 11.89
CA LYS A 123 -10.97 -7.64 13.31
C LYS A 123 -11.74 -8.73 14.05
N GLU A 124 -11.02 -9.64 14.69
CA GLU A 124 -11.58 -10.63 15.63
C GLU A 124 -11.66 -10.07 17.06
#